data_AF-A0A6J3QN79-F1
#
_entry.id   AF-A0A6J3QN79-F1
#
_cell.length_a   1.000
_cell.length_b   1.000
_cell.length_c   1.000
_cell.angle_alpha   90.00
_cell.angle_beta   90.00
_cell.angle_gamma   90.00
#
_symmetry.space_group_name_H-M   'P 1'
#
loop_
_entity.id
_entity.type
_entity.pdbx_description
1 polymer ?
#
loop_
_entity_poly.entity_id
_entity_poly.type
_entity_poly.pdbx_seq_one_letter_code
_entity_poly.pdbx_strand_id
1 'polypeptide(L)'
;MDAKPEPGPLSESSELLFSFGVIADIQYADLEDGYNFQGSRRRYYRHSLLHLQGAIEHWNKESSPPSCVLQLGDIIDGYNAQYQASEKSLELIMNTFQRLKVPVHHTWGNHEFYNFSRDYLTNSKLNTKFLEDQIAHHPETVPSENYYAYHFVPFPKFRFILLDAYDMSVLGVDPSSPKYQQCLKILREHNPNAELNSPQGLAEPQFVQFNGGFSQEQLNWLNEVLTFSDRNQEKVVIVKVSVQHPWACLGPRDLALSVQTPPASCYCYNLMFQVTTQHSAHSSPQHCSKHTPSSPRVYPLLDAELQTQLRR
;
A
#
# COMPACT_ATOMS: atom_id res chain seq x y z
N MET A 1 35.13 -1.64 -49.29
CA MET A 1 35.01 -1.29 -47.86
C MET A 1 33.62 -0.71 -47.71
N ASP A 2 32.65 -1.56 -47.40
CA ASP A 2 31.25 -1.15 -47.26
C ASP A 2 31.04 -0.65 -45.83
N ALA A 3 30.92 0.67 -45.69
CA ALA A 3 30.61 1.30 -44.41
C ALA A 3 29.14 1.00 -44.06
N LYS A 4 28.93 0.25 -42.99
CA LYS A 4 27.62 -0.05 -42.41
C LYS A 4 27.04 1.26 -41.84
N PRO A 5 25.77 1.62 -42.12
CA PRO A 5 25.18 2.85 -41.59
C PRO A 5 25.02 2.74 -40.07
N GLU A 6 25.43 3.79 -39.36
CA GLU A 6 25.24 3.88 -37.91
C GLU A 6 23.75 3.96 -37.56
N PRO A 7 23.29 3.27 -36.50
CA PRO A 7 21.91 3.37 -36.05
C PRO A 7 21.66 4.76 -35.48
N GLY A 8 20.69 5.48 -36.06
CA GLY A 8 20.23 6.76 -35.56
C GLY A 8 19.68 6.67 -34.13
N PRO A 9 19.58 7.81 -33.41
CA PRO A 9 19.11 7.83 -32.03
C PRO A 9 17.67 7.30 -31.96
N LEU A 10 17.46 6.27 -31.14
CA LEU A 10 16.14 5.77 -30.78
C LEU A 10 15.43 6.90 -30.01
N SER A 11 14.54 7.64 -30.69
CA SER A 11 13.58 8.50 -30.00
C SER A 11 12.51 7.58 -29.40
N GLU A 12 12.73 7.09 -28.19
CA GLU A 12 11.65 6.52 -27.39
C GLU A 12 10.71 7.65 -27.00
N SER A 13 9.78 7.99 -27.89
CA SER A 13 8.58 8.71 -27.49
C SER A 13 7.78 7.77 -26.59
N SER A 14 7.91 7.94 -25.28
CA SER A 14 7.12 7.19 -24.30
C SER A 14 5.64 7.56 -24.49
N GLU A 15 4.88 6.66 -25.11
CA GLU A 15 3.43 6.79 -25.27
C GLU A 15 2.74 6.52 -23.93
N LEU A 16 1.91 7.46 -23.47
CA LEU A 16 1.08 7.28 -22.28
C LEU A 16 -0.05 6.28 -22.61
N LEU A 17 0.00 5.10 -21.98
CA LEU A 17 -1.02 4.06 -22.17
C LEU A 17 -2.32 4.36 -21.42
N PHE A 18 -2.20 4.61 -20.11
CA PHE A 18 -3.30 5.02 -19.23
C PHE A 18 -2.74 5.65 -17.95
N SER A 19 -3.60 6.31 -17.19
CA SER A 19 -3.28 6.85 -15.87
C SER A 19 -4.30 6.36 -14.83
N PHE A 20 -3.93 6.37 -13.56
CA PHE A 20 -4.82 6.13 -12.44
C PHE A 20 -4.37 7.01 -11.27
N GLY A 21 -5.33 7.47 -10.46
CA GLY A 21 -5.01 8.24 -9.25
C GLY A 21 -4.71 7.33 -8.07
N VAL A 22 -3.93 7.82 -7.12
CA VAL A 22 -3.65 7.14 -5.85
C VAL A 22 -3.77 8.15 -4.71
N ILE A 23 -4.48 7.78 -3.65
CA ILE A 23 -4.54 8.53 -2.39
C ILE A 23 -4.54 7.54 -1.22
N ALA A 24 -3.88 7.88 -0.12
CA ALA A 24 -3.71 7.01 1.03
C ALA A 24 -3.88 7.82 2.32
N ASP A 25 -4.25 7.14 3.41
CA ASP A 25 -4.24 7.67 4.77
C ASP A 25 -4.91 9.04 4.89
N ILE A 26 -6.11 9.18 4.32
CA ILE A 26 -6.90 10.42 4.46
C ILE A 26 -7.16 10.67 5.95
N GLN A 27 -7.49 9.63 6.71
CA GLN A 27 -7.63 9.65 8.17
C GLN A 27 -8.40 10.90 8.66
N TYR A 28 -9.51 11.22 7.99
CA TYR A 28 -10.31 12.39 8.37
C TYR A 28 -10.94 12.21 9.75
N ALA A 29 -10.90 13.26 10.56
CA ALA A 29 -11.72 13.41 11.76
C ALA A 29 -11.99 14.90 12.00
N ASP A 30 -13.14 15.23 12.58
CA ASP A 30 -13.47 16.59 12.98
C ASP A 30 -12.80 16.97 14.32
N LEU A 31 -11.47 16.93 14.34
CA LEU A 31 -10.63 17.14 15.51
C LEU A 31 -9.54 18.17 15.23
N GLU A 32 -9.04 18.80 16.29
CA GLU A 32 -7.81 19.58 16.22
C GLU A 32 -6.63 18.68 15.81
N ASP A 33 -5.62 19.28 15.17
CA ASP A 33 -4.42 18.55 14.78
C ASP A 33 -3.79 17.82 15.97
N GLY A 34 -3.38 16.58 15.73
CA GLY A 34 -2.79 15.71 16.74
C GLY A 34 -1.41 15.21 16.33
N TYR A 35 -1.00 14.11 16.94
CA TYR A 35 0.23 13.41 16.61
C TYR A 35 -0.04 11.93 16.41
N ASN A 36 0.83 11.25 15.66
CA ASN A 36 0.83 9.79 15.58
C ASN A 36 1.10 9.16 16.96
N PHE A 37 0.90 7.84 17.07
CA PHE A 37 1.10 7.09 18.31
C PHE A 37 2.46 7.33 18.99
N GLN A 38 3.52 7.52 18.21
CA GLN A 38 4.88 7.76 18.72
C GLN A 38 5.16 9.24 19.08
N GLY A 39 4.20 10.16 18.87
CA GLY A 39 4.39 11.59 19.08
C GLY A 39 5.37 12.26 18.11
N SER A 40 5.82 11.55 17.08
CA SER A 40 6.90 11.98 16.17
C SER A 40 6.41 12.73 14.94
N ARG A 41 5.14 12.58 14.56
CA ARG A 41 4.56 13.17 13.35
C ARG A 41 3.21 13.80 13.65
N ARG A 42 3.02 15.03 13.16
CA ARG A 42 1.74 15.74 13.25
C ARG A 42 0.71 15.11 12.31
N ARG A 43 -0.54 15.00 12.77
CA ARG A 43 -1.71 14.56 11.99
C ARG A 43 -2.66 15.74 11.81
N TYR A 44 -3.03 16.02 10.57
CA TYR A 44 -3.87 17.17 10.21
C TYR A 44 -5.30 16.74 9.85
N TYR A 45 -6.07 16.31 10.84
CA TYR A 45 -7.33 15.57 10.63
C TYR A 45 -8.37 16.30 9.77
N ARG A 46 -8.64 17.58 10.03
CA ARG A 46 -9.59 18.36 9.22
C ARG A 46 -9.04 18.73 7.85
N HIS A 47 -7.74 19.01 7.77
CA HIS A 47 -7.10 19.41 6.51
C HIS A 47 -7.05 18.27 5.49
N SER A 48 -7.11 17.01 5.93
CA SER A 48 -7.15 15.89 4.99
C SER A 48 -8.37 15.92 4.07
N LEU A 49 -9.50 16.47 4.52
CA LEU A 49 -10.66 16.72 3.65
C LEU A 49 -10.34 17.72 2.54
N LEU A 50 -9.58 18.78 2.84
CA LEU A 50 -9.15 19.77 1.83
C LEU A 50 -8.19 19.13 0.82
N HIS A 51 -7.28 18.26 1.28
CA HIS A 51 -6.39 17.52 0.39
C HIS A 51 -7.15 16.57 -0.54
N LEU A 52 -8.13 15.82 -0.01
CA LEU A 52 -9.02 15.00 -0.81
C LEU A 52 -9.77 15.86 -1.85
N GLN A 53 -10.29 17.01 -1.42
CA GLN A 53 -11.02 17.90 -2.32
C GLN A 53 -10.14 18.40 -3.47
N GLY A 54 -8.91 18.84 -3.16
CA GLY A 54 -7.93 19.28 -4.15
C GLY A 54 -7.48 18.17 -5.10
N ALA A 55 -7.27 16.95 -4.60
CA ALA A 55 -6.92 15.79 -5.42
C ALA A 55 -8.03 15.46 -6.44
N ILE A 56 -9.29 15.41 -5.98
CA ILE A 56 -10.44 15.19 -6.85
C ILE A 56 -10.57 16.30 -7.91
N GLU A 57 -10.39 17.55 -7.51
CA GLU A 57 -10.43 18.67 -8.45
C GLU A 57 -9.31 18.61 -9.48
N HIS A 58 -8.11 18.17 -9.09
CA HIS A 58 -6.99 17.98 -9.98
C HIS A 58 -7.30 16.90 -11.02
N TRP A 59 -7.64 15.68 -10.59
CA TRP A 59 -7.97 14.57 -11.48
C TRP A 59 -9.13 14.88 -12.43
N ASN A 60 -10.16 15.59 -11.95
CA ASN A 60 -11.30 15.98 -12.78
C ASN A 60 -10.98 17.06 -13.83
N LYS A 61 -9.86 17.79 -13.69
CA LYS A 61 -9.40 18.85 -14.60
C LYS A 61 -8.33 18.36 -15.59
N GLU A 62 -7.76 17.18 -15.39
CA GLU A 62 -6.79 16.62 -16.33
C GLU A 62 -7.43 16.43 -17.71
N SER A 63 -6.65 16.74 -18.76
CA SER A 63 -7.10 16.55 -20.15
C SER A 63 -7.35 15.09 -20.49
N SER A 64 -6.63 14.18 -19.84
CA SER A 64 -6.84 12.74 -19.87
C SER A 64 -7.06 12.26 -18.43
N PRO A 65 -8.31 12.21 -17.94
CA PRO A 65 -8.59 11.82 -16.56
C PRO A 65 -8.12 10.38 -16.29
N PRO A 66 -7.78 10.04 -15.04
CA PRO A 66 -7.37 8.69 -14.67
C PRO A 66 -8.49 7.66 -14.94
N SER A 67 -8.14 6.45 -15.38
CA SER A 67 -9.12 5.37 -15.60
C SER A 67 -9.85 4.98 -14.31
N CYS A 68 -9.17 5.07 -13.17
CA CYS A 68 -9.72 4.85 -11.84
C CYS A 68 -8.86 5.55 -10.77
N VAL A 69 -9.33 5.58 -9.53
CA VAL A 69 -8.55 6.00 -8.36
C VAL A 69 -8.45 4.86 -7.36
N LEU A 70 -7.24 4.64 -6.85
CA LEU A 70 -6.98 3.74 -5.73
C LEU A 70 -6.95 4.54 -4.43
N GLN A 71 -7.86 4.26 -3.51
CA GLN A 71 -7.81 4.75 -2.14
C GLN A 71 -7.28 3.64 -1.23
N LEU A 72 -6.05 3.83 -0.71
CA LEU A 72 -5.24 2.79 -0.08
C LEU A 72 -5.54 2.56 1.42
N GLY A 73 -6.80 2.69 1.83
CA GLY A 73 -7.23 2.47 3.21
C GLY A 73 -7.06 3.70 4.09
N ASP A 74 -7.51 3.54 5.35
CA ASP A 74 -7.49 4.55 6.39
C ASP A 74 -8.17 5.86 5.96
N ILE A 75 -9.44 5.76 5.54
CA ILE A 75 -10.23 6.84 4.97
C ILE A 75 -10.68 7.86 6.03
N ILE A 76 -11.00 7.38 7.23
CA ILE A 76 -11.33 8.18 8.42
C ILE A 76 -10.49 7.72 9.60
N ASP A 77 -10.13 8.63 10.52
CA ASP A 77 -9.30 8.26 11.67
C ASP A 77 -10.10 7.40 12.69
N GLY A 78 -9.40 6.62 13.51
CA GLY A 78 -9.98 5.71 14.50
C GLY A 78 -10.57 6.47 15.68
N TYR A 79 -10.14 7.71 15.90
CA TYR A 79 -10.75 8.60 16.89
C TYR A 79 -12.23 8.87 16.61
N ASN A 80 -12.70 8.79 15.36
CA ASN A 80 -14.14 8.94 15.09
C ASN A 80 -14.98 7.93 15.88
N ALA A 81 -14.50 6.69 16.08
CA ALA A 81 -15.18 5.70 16.90
C ALA A 81 -15.29 6.14 18.37
N GLN A 82 -14.21 6.71 18.91
CA GLN A 82 -14.15 7.21 20.29
C GLN A 82 -15.12 8.38 20.53
N TYR A 83 -15.35 9.21 19.51
CA TYR A 83 -16.26 10.34 19.53
C TYR A 83 -17.65 10.03 18.94
N GLN A 84 -17.96 8.76 18.64
CA GLN A 84 -19.24 8.33 18.03
C GLN A 84 -19.57 9.09 16.72
N ALA A 85 -18.56 9.41 15.93
CA ALA A 85 -18.65 10.20 14.72
C ALA A 85 -18.37 9.40 13.43
N SER A 86 -18.11 8.09 13.53
CA SER A 86 -17.65 7.25 12.41
C SER A 86 -18.55 7.33 11.17
N GLU A 87 -19.85 7.14 11.32
CA GLU A 87 -20.79 7.17 10.19
C GLU A 87 -20.87 8.56 9.56
N LYS A 88 -20.96 9.61 10.38
CA LYS A 88 -21.02 11.00 9.92
C LYS A 88 -19.74 11.40 9.17
N SER A 89 -18.58 11.02 9.69
CA SER A 89 -17.29 11.29 9.06
C SER A 89 -17.12 10.50 7.76
N LEU A 90 -17.54 9.23 7.75
CA LEU A 90 -17.54 8.43 6.52
C LEU A 90 -18.48 9.02 5.47
N GLU A 91 -19.71 9.39 5.85
CA GLU A 91 -20.67 10.02 4.93
C GLU A 91 -20.11 11.29 4.29
N LEU A 92 -19.47 12.17 5.08
CA LEU A 92 -18.84 13.38 4.57
C LEU A 92 -17.76 13.08 3.53
N ILE A 93 -16.89 12.11 3.81
CA ILE A 93 -15.82 11.72 2.89
C ILE A 93 -16.39 11.06 1.64
N MET A 94 -17.36 10.16 1.78
CA MET A 94 -18.01 9.51 0.63
C MET A 94 -18.77 10.51 -0.25
N ASN A 95 -19.45 11.50 0.33
CA ASN A 95 -20.09 12.59 -0.42
C ASN A 95 -19.05 13.45 -1.15
N THR A 96 -17.84 13.57 -0.61
CA THR A 96 -16.74 14.26 -1.29
C THR A 96 -16.25 13.44 -2.49
N PHE A 97 -16.11 12.12 -2.36
CA PHE A 97 -15.75 11.20 -3.44
C PHE A 97 -16.79 11.13 -4.57
N GLN A 98 -18.08 11.36 -4.28
CA GLN A 98 -19.13 11.44 -5.32
C GLN A 98 -18.89 12.52 -6.38
N ARG A 99 -18.01 13.50 -6.12
CA ARG A 99 -17.61 14.51 -7.11
C ARG A 99 -16.61 13.97 -8.14
N LEU A 100 -15.95 12.86 -7.86
CA LEU A 100 -15.01 12.24 -8.80
C LEU A 100 -15.77 11.58 -9.95
N LYS A 101 -15.29 11.78 -11.18
CA LYS A 101 -15.97 11.30 -12.40
C LYS A 101 -15.58 9.87 -12.80
N VAL A 102 -14.69 9.24 -12.05
CA VAL A 102 -14.07 7.95 -12.37
C VAL A 102 -14.23 7.01 -11.18
N PRO A 103 -14.24 5.67 -11.38
CA PRO A 103 -14.43 4.73 -10.29
C PRO A 103 -13.31 4.84 -9.25
N VAL A 104 -13.66 4.59 -7.99
CA VAL A 104 -12.72 4.51 -6.86
C VAL A 104 -12.71 3.07 -6.34
N HIS A 105 -11.52 2.53 -6.13
CA HIS A 105 -11.32 1.25 -5.47
C HIS A 105 -10.82 1.51 -4.05
N HIS A 106 -11.58 1.05 -3.06
CA HIS A 106 -11.28 1.26 -1.64
C HIS A 106 -10.65 -0.01 -1.06
N THR A 107 -9.45 0.07 -0.51
CA THR A 107 -8.91 -0.97 0.38
C THR A 107 -9.34 -0.70 1.82
N TRP A 108 -9.36 -1.72 2.67
CA TRP A 108 -9.65 -1.57 4.11
C TRP A 108 -8.37 -1.70 4.94
N GLY A 109 -8.09 -0.67 5.72
CA GLY A 109 -6.99 -0.51 6.67
C GLY A 109 -7.40 -0.74 8.12
N ASN A 110 -6.44 -0.57 9.03
CA ASN A 110 -6.71 -0.71 10.46
C ASN A 110 -7.71 0.34 10.93
N HIS A 111 -7.69 1.55 10.36
CA HIS A 111 -8.61 2.59 10.76
C HIS A 111 -10.06 2.32 10.32
N GLU A 112 -10.28 1.57 9.22
CA GLU A 112 -11.61 1.05 8.91
C GLU A 112 -12.08 0.11 10.03
N PHE A 113 -11.23 -0.81 10.48
CA PHE A 113 -11.56 -1.78 11.53
C PHE A 113 -11.57 -1.21 12.96
N TYR A 114 -11.00 -0.03 13.19
CA TYR A 114 -11.21 0.73 14.43
C TYR A 114 -12.61 1.34 14.49
N ASN A 115 -13.19 1.66 13.34
CA ASN A 115 -14.48 2.33 13.23
C ASN A 115 -15.65 1.36 13.03
N PHE A 116 -15.44 0.27 12.29
CA PHE A 116 -16.52 -0.55 11.77
C PHE A 116 -16.21 -2.04 11.89
N SER A 117 -17.27 -2.83 12.04
CA SER A 117 -17.18 -4.29 11.87
C SER A 117 -17.01 -4.63 10.39
N ARG A 118 -16.49 -5.84 10.12
CA ARG A 118 -16.39 -6.35 8.75
C ARG A 118 -17.76 -6.45 8.08
N ASP A 119 -18.80 -6.87 8.80
CA ASP A 119 -20.17 -6.90 8.29
C ASP A 119 -20.67 -5.52 7.89
N TYR A 120 -20.36 -4.48 8.66
CA TYR A 120 -20.71 -3.11 8.29
C TYR A 120 -19.99 -2.71 6.99
N LEU A 121 -18.67 -2.93 6.91
CA LEU A 121 -17.87 -2.57 5.75
C LEU A 121 -18.37 -3.26 4.47
N THR A 122 -18.69 -4.55 4.53
CA THR A 122 -19.28 -5.34 3.43
C THR A 122 -20.59 -4.74 2.92
N ASN A 123 -21.39 -4.11 3.80
CA ASN A 123 -22.66 -3.49 3.45
C ASN A 123 -22.56 -1.96 3.23
N SER A 124 -21.34 -1.41 3.20
CA SER A 124 -21.10 0.03 3.09
C SER A 124 -20.65 0.44 1.68
N LYS A 125 -20.58 1.77 1.45
CA LYS A 125 -20.00 2.33 0.22
C LYS A 125 -18.50 2.06 0.05
N LEU A 126 -17.82 1.56 1.08
CA LEU A 126 -16.42 1.14 1.01
C LEU A 126 -16.24 -0.26 0.42
N ASN A 127 -17.33 -1.03 0.23
CA ASN A 127 -17.27 -2.27 -0.51
C ASN A 127 -17.34 -1.99 -2.02
N THR A 128 -16.19 -1.98 -2.67
CA THR A 128 -16.06 -1.78 -4.12
C THR A 128 -15.77 -3.07 -4.88
N LYS A 129 -16.01 -4.24 -4.25
CA LYS A 129 -15.84 -5.56 -4.89
C LYS A 129 -16.71 -5.73 -6.14
N PHE A 130 -17.83 -5.02 -6.24
CA PHE A 130 -18.67 -5.00 -7.45
C PHE A 130 -17.97 -4.44 -8.70
N LEU A 131 -16.79 -3.82 -8.56
CA LEU A 131 -15.93 -3.37 -9.66
C LEU A 131 -14.94 -4.44 -10.13
N GLU A 132 -15.01 -5.66 -9.59
CA GLU A 132 -14.14 -6.75 -10.01
C GLU A 132 -14.40 -7.21 -11.44
N ASP A 133 -13.34 -7.71 -12.08
CA ASP A 133 -13.47 -8.45 -13.34
C ASP A 133 -13.53 -9.95 -13.09
N GLN A 134 -14.18 -10.65 -14.02
CA GLN A 134 -14.26 -12.10 -14.02
C GLN A 134 -13.45 -12.66 -15.19
N ILE A 135 -12.63 -13.67 -14.91
CA ILE A 135 -11.91 -14.39 -15.95
C ILE A 135 -12.76 -15.59 -16.37
N ALA A 136 -13.27 -15.55 -17.60
CA ALA A 136 -14.08 -16.64 -18.14
C ALA A 136 -13.31 -17.97 -18.10
N HIS A 137 -13.99 -19.04 -17.66
CA HIS A 137 -13.44 -20.40 -17.57
C HIS A 137 -12.29 -20.60 -16.54
N HIS A 138 -12.08 -19.66 -15.62
CA HIS A 138 -11.07 -19.74 -14.57
C HIS A 138 -11.69 -19.51 -13.17
N PRO A 139 -12.54 -20.43 -12.66
CA PRO A 139 -13.22 -20.26 -11.37
C PRO A 139 -12.26 -20.13 -10.18
N GLU A 140 -11.03 -20.64 -10.28
CA GLU A 140 -9.98 -20.52 -9.27
C GLU A 140 -9.49 -19.07 -9.06
N THR A 141 -9.79 -18.17 -10.01
CA THR A 141 -9.47 -16.74 -9.92
C THR A 141 -10.58 -15.92 -9.27
N VAL A 142 -11.69 -16.56 -8.87
CA VAL A 142 -12.79 -15.93 -8.13
C VAL A 142 -12.43 -15.90 -6.64
N PRO A 143 -12.38 -14.72 -5.99
CA PRO A 143 -12.04 -14.62 -4.58
C PRO A 143 -13.15 -15.23 -3.70
N SER A 144 -12.75 -15.81 -2.58
CA SER A 144 -13.66 -16.26 -1.53
C SER A 144 -14.40 -15.10 -0.88
N GLU A 145 -15.53 -15.39 -0.22
CA GLU A 145 -16.25 -14.41 0.62
C GLU A 145 -15.63 -14.25 2.03
N ASN A 146 -14.60 -15.05 2.35
CA ASN A 146 -13.92 -15.03 3.66
C ASN A 146 -12.99 -13.81 3.86
N TYR A 147 -12.64 -13.10 2.80
CA TYR A 147 -11.76 -11.93 2.80
C TYR A 147 -12.22 -10.91 1.77
N TYR A 148 -11.80 -9.65 1.94
CA TYR A 148 -12.12 -8.56 1.02
C TYR A 148 -10.98 -8.33 0.01
N ALA A 149 -10.92 -9.19 -1.01
CA ALA A 149 -9.94 -9.10 -2.08
C ALA A 149 -10.61 -9.32 -3.43
N TYR A 150 -10.08 -8.70 -4.47
CA TYR A 150 -10.57 -8.85 -5.85
C TYR A 150 -9.53 -8.32 -6.86
N HIS A 151 -9.73 -8.63 -8.14
CA HIS A 151 -8.90 -8.11 -9.22
C HIS A 151 -9.75 -7.45 -10.30
N PHE A 152 -9.14 -6.56 -11.09
CA PHE A 152 -9.79 -5.85 -12.20
C PHE A 152 -8.74 -5.39 -13.23
N VAL A 153 -9.18 -4.98 -14.42
CA VAL A 153 -8.35 -4.66 -15.58
C VAL A 153 -8.68 -3.24 -16.07
N PRO A 154 -8.00 -2.20 -15.53
CA PRO A 154 -8.27 -0.81 -15.93
C PRO A 154 -7.81 -0.47 -17.36
N PHE A 155 -6.92 -1.29 -17.93
CA PHE A 155 -6.40 -1.12 -19.29
C PHE A 155 -5.97 -2.49 -19.86
N PRO A 156 -6.08 -2.73 -21.18
CA PRO A 156 -5.66 -3.99 -21.78
C PRO A 156 -4.25 -4.41 -21.34
N LYS A 157 -4.12 -5.66 -20.90
CA LYS A 157 -2.88 -6.24 -20.36
C LYS A 157 -2.38 -5.63 -19.03
N PHE A 158 -3.18 -4.84 -18.31
CA PHE A 158 -2.86 -4.39 -16.96
C PHE A 158 -3.92 -4.88 -15.98
N ARG A 159 -3.52 -5.74 -15.03
CA ARG A 159 -4.39 -6.28 -13.99
C ARG A 159 -4.01 -5.71 -12.64
N PHE A 160 -4.99 -5.19 -11.92
CA PHE A 160 -4.82 -4.66 -10.58
C PHE A 160 -5.45 -5.65 -9.61
N ILE A 161 -4.77 -5.94 -8.50
CA ILE A 161 -5.21 -6.90 -7.49
C ILE A 161 -5.26 -6.20 -6.15
N LEU A 162 -6.45 -6.05 -5.56
CA LEU A 162 -6.64 -5.55 -4.20
C LEU A 162 -6.59 -6.73 -3.23
N LEU A 163 -5.76 -6.60 -2.19
CA LEU A 163 -5.62 -7.60 -1.12
C LEU A 163 -6.19 -7.10 0.21
N ASP A 164 -6.75 -8.02 0.98
CA ASP A 164 -7.16 -7.82 2.36
C ASP A 164 -5.98 -8.07 3.30
N ALA A 165 -5.27 -7.00 3.66
CA ALA A 165 -4.14 -7.07 4.59
C ALA A 165 -4.56 -7.35 6.05
N TYR A 166 -5.86 -7.41 6.34
CA TYR A 166 -6.43 -7.69 7.66
C TYR A 166 -7.25 -8.98 7.65
N ASP A 167 -7.09 -9.82 6.63
CA ASP A 167 -7.62 -11.18 6.57
C ASP A 167 -7.15 -11.97 7.81
N MET A 168 -5.83 -11.98 8.07
CA MET A 168 -5.23 -12.47 9.30
C MET A 168 -4.88 -11.31 10.23
N SER A 169 -5.83 -10.88 11.07
CA SER A 169 -5.60 -9.84 12.08
C SER A 169 -6.42 -10.10 13.35
N VAL A 170 -6.06 -9.39 14.43
CA VAL A 170 -6.90 -9.24 15.63
C VAL A 170 -7.88 -8.05 15.50
N LEU A 171 -7.81 -7.30 14.41
CA LEU A 171 -8.77 -6.26 14.04
C LEU A 171 -9.73 -6.81 12.97
N GLY A 172 -11.01 -6.42 13.04
CA GLY A 172 -11.98 -6.79 12.01
C GLY A 172 -12.33 -8.28 11.93
N VAL A 173 -11.95 -9.07 12.93
CA VAL A 173 -12.23 -10.50 13.06
C VAL A 173 -12.94 -10.75 14.40
N ASP A 174 -13.98 -11.58 14.40
CA ASP A 174 -14.74 -11.92 15.61
C ASP A 174 -13.81 -12.55 16.68
N PRO A 175 -13.72 -11.96 17.89
CA PRO A 175 -12.90 -12.48 19.00
C PRO A 175 -13.20 -13.93 19.40
N SER A 176 -14.42 -14.42 19.15
CA SER A 176 -14.82 -15.81 19.43
C SER A 176 -14.34 -16.81 18.37
N SER A 177 -13.89 -16.34 17.21
CA SER A 177 -13.52 -17.19 16.08
C SER A 177 -12.16 -17.88 16.26
N PRO A 178 -11.97 -19.10 15.71
CA PRO A 178 -10.65 -19.75 15.68
C PRO A 178 -9.58 -18.90 14.99
N LYS A 179 -9.97 -18.14 13.96
CA LYS A 179 -9.08 -17.27 13.19
C LYS A 179 -8.50 -16.15 14.06
N TYR A 180 -9.33 -15.50 14.88
CA TYR A 180 -8.87 -14.48 15.82
C TYR A 180 -7.90 -15.08 16.85
N GLN A 181 -8.23 -16.23 17.42
CA GLN A 181 -7.38 -16.90 18.41
C GLN A 181 -6.00 -17.27 17.83
N GLN A 182 -5.99 -17.73 16.57
CA GLN A 182 -4.74 -17.98 15.83
C GLN A 182 -3.93 -16.69 15.63
N CYS A 183 -4.56 -15.60 15.18
CA CYS A 183 -3.88 -14.32 14.96
C CYS A 183 -3.33 -13.74 16.27
N LEU A 184 -4.11 -13.79 17.35
CA LEU A 184 -3.70 -13.32 18.67
C LEU A 184 -2.53 -14.13 19.21
N LYS A 185 -2.54 -15.45 19.02
CA LYS A 185 -1.42 -16.32 19.40
C LYS A 185 -0.14 -15.93 18.67
N ILE A 186 -0.16 -15.82 17.35
CA ILE A 186 1.03 -15.44 16.56
C ILE A 186 1.52 -14.05 16.95
N LEU A 187 0.61 -13.08 17.14
CA LEU A 187 0.95 -11.74 17.60
C LEU A 187 1.66 -11.78 18.96
N ARG A 188 1.11 -12.50 19.94
CA ARG A 188 1.69 -12.63 21.29
C ARG A 188 3.01 -13.39 21.33
N GLU A 189 3.22 -14.34 20.42
CA GLU A 189 4.50 -15.05 20.28
C GLU A 189 5.64 -14.11 19.85
N HIS A 190 5.36 -13.11 19.01
CA HIS A 190 6.35 -12.18 18.49
C HIS A 190 6.36 -10.83 19.23
N ASN A 191 5.28 -10.49 19.95
CA ASN A 191 5.12 -9.24 20.66
C ASN A 191 4.76 -9.49 22.14
N PRO A 192 5.78 -9.52 23.02
CA PRO A 192 5.59 -9.70 24.46
C PRO A 192 5.14 -8.40 25.17
N ASN A 193 4.99 -7.27 24.45
CA ASN A 193 4.62 -6.00 25.06
C ASN A 193 3.19 -6.05 25.62
N ALA A 194 2.97 -5.33 26.73
CA ALA A 194 1.62 -5.15 27.27
C ALA A 194 0.75 -4.34 26.29
N GLU A 195 1.31 -3.24 25.77
CA GLU A 195 0.75 -2.45 24.67
C GLU A 195 1.14 -3.07 23.33
N LEU A 196 0.21 -3.80 22.71
CA LEU A 196 0.47 -4.56 21.47
C LEU A 196 0.68 -3.68 20.24
N ASN A 197 0.37 -2.38 20.29
CA ASN A 197 0.74 -1.45 19.23
C ASN A 197 2.20 -0.99 19.33
N SER A 198 2.91 -1.28 20.41
CA SER A 198 4.31 -0.85 20.56
C SER A 198 5.25 -1.80 19.81
N PRO A 199 6.03 -1.30 18.83
CA PRO A 199 7.11 -2.08 18.20
C PRO A 199 8.41 -2.05 19.03
N GLN A 200 8.44 -1.34 20.16
CA GLN A 200 9.65 -1.13 20.94
C GLN A 200 10.19 -2.47 21.45
N GLY A 201 11.47 -2.74 21.18
CA GLY A 201 12.15 -3.94 21.64
C GLY A 201 11.81 -5.23 20.87
N LEU A 202 10.98 -5.16 19.83
CA LEU A 202 10.66 -6.31 18.99
C LEU A 202 11.79 -6.60 18.01
N ALA A 203 12.18 -7.87 17.88
CA ALA A 203 13.07 -8.31 16.81
C ALA A 203 12.40 -8.20 15.43
N GLU A 204 11.08 -8.39 15.41
CA GLU A 204 10.23 -8.32 14.24
C GLU A 204 9.17 -7.21 14.45
N PRO A 205 9.51 -5.93 14.19
CA PRO A 205 8.69 -4.78 14.55
C PRO A 205 7.32 -4.71 13.85
N GLN A 206 7.11 -5.54 12.83
CA GLN A 206 5.84 -5.70 12.13
C GLN A 206 4.76 -6.43 12.95
N PHE A 207 5.12 -7.19 14.00
CA PHE A 207 4.14 -7.92 14.81
C PHE A 207 3.51 -6.99 15.85
N VAL A 208 2.70 -6.05 15.40
CA VAL A 208 1.96 -5.09 16.23
C VAL A 208 0.47 -5.16 15.92
N GLN A 209 -0.37 -4.81 16.89
CA GLN A 209 -1.83 -4.98 16.79
C GLN A 209 -2.46 -4.19 15.65
N PHE A 210 -1.90 -3.04 15.29
CA PHE A 210 -2.37 -2.25 14.15
C PHE A 210 -1.99 -2.83 12.78
N ASN A 211 -1.29 -3.97 12.71
CA ASN A 211 -0.99 -4.66 11.47
C ASN A 211 -1.87 -5.91 11.28
N GLY A 212 -1.68 -6.58 10.15
CA GLY A 212 -2.31 -7.85 9.84
C GLY A 212 -1.47 -8.71 8.89
N GLY A 213 -2.14 -9.64 8.23
CA GLY A 213 -1.55 -10.47 7.19
C GLY A 213 -2.58 -11.18 6.34
N PHE A 214 -2.10 -12.12 5.54
CA PHE A 214 -2.88 -12.81 4.51
C PHE A 214 -3.05 -14.27 4.91
N SER A 215 -4.27 -14.80 4.80
CA SER A 215 -4.49 -16.23 5.00
C SER A 215 -3.89 -17.02 3.84
N GLN A 216 -3.65 -18.32 4.08
CA GLN A 216 -3.24 -19.22 3.01
C GLN A 216 -4.26 -19.29 1.87
N GLU A 217 -5.55 -19.16 2.19
CA GLU A 217 -6.63 -19.14 1.20
C GLU A 217 -6.50 -17.95 0.24
N GLN A 218 -6.26 -16.74 0.78
CA GLN A 218 -6.05 -15.54 -0.02
C GLN A 218 -4.76 -15.61 -0.84
N LEU A 219 -3.68 -16.15 -0.29
CA LEU A 219 -2.42 -16.32 -1.00
C LEU A 219 -2.51 -17.35 -2.14
N ASN A 220 -3.28 -18.42 -1.95
CA ASN A 220 -3.55 -19.39 -3.01
C ASN A 220 -4.34 -18.73 -4.15
N TRP A 221 -5.40 -17.99 -3.83
CA TRP A 221 -6.16 -17.23 -4.83
C TRP A 221 -5.28 -16.22 -5.59
N LEU A 222 -4.44 -15.46 -4.87
CA LEU A 222 -3.48 -14.54 -5.50
C LEU A 222 -2.56 -15.28 -6.47
N ASN A 223 -2.05 -16.46 -6.09
CA ASN A 223 -1.21 -17.28 -6.97
C ASN A 223 -1.93 -17.69 -8.26
N GLU A 224 -3.21 -18.05 -8.20
CA GLU A 224 -4.00 -18.39 -9.40
C GLU A 224 -4.18 -17.19 -10.33
N VAL A 225 -4.48 -16.01 -9.78
CA VAL A 225 -4.60 -14.77 -10.57
C VAL A 225 -3.26 -14.38 -11.21
N LEU A 226 -2.15 -14.50 -10.47
CA LEU A 226 -0.80 -14.24 -10.99
C LEU A 226 -0.41 -15.25 -12.09
N THR A 227 -0.69 -16.53 -11.87
CA THR A 227 -0.43 -17.59 -12.85
C THR A 227 -1.20 -17.35 -14.14
N PHE A 228 -2.47 -16.92 -14.05
CA PHE A 228 -3.24 -16.51 -15.22
C PHE A 228 -2.59 -15.30 -15.92
N SER A 229 -2.21 -14.28 -15.15
CA SER A 229 -1.61 -13.03 -15.65
C SER A 229 -0.31 -13.30 -16.41
N ASP A 230 0.56 -14.15 -15.87
CA ASP A 230 1.83 -14.54 -16.48
C ASP A 230 1.60 -15.26 -17.83
N ARG A 231 0.70 -16.24 -17.88
CA ARG A 231 0.34 -16.97 -19.12
C ARG A 231 -0.22 -16.04 -20.19
N ASN A 232 -0.89 -14.97 -19.79
CA ASN A 232 -1.51 -13.99 -20.68
C ASN A 232 -0.66 -12.74 -20.91
N GLN A 233 0.57 -12.71 -20.39
CA GLN A 233 1.51 -11.59 -20.52
C GLN A 233 0.93 -10.26 -20.01
N GLU A 234 0.17 -10.30 -18.93
CA GLU A 234 -0.36 -9.11 -18.26
C GLU A 234 0.67 -8.51 -17.31
N LYS A 235 0.63 -7.19 -17.15
CA LYS A 235 1.33 -6.45 -16.10
C LYS A 235 0.44 -6.36 -14.89
N VAL A 236 0.98 -6.74 -13.72
CA VAL A 236 0.21 -6.77 -12.49
C VAL A 236 0.61 -5.64 -11.55
N VAL A 237 -0.37 -4.93 -11.00
CA VAL A 237 -0.21 -4.00 -9.87
C VAL A 237 -0.92 -4.58 -8.66
N ILE A 238 -0.18 -4.83 -7.59
CA ILE A 238 -0.75 -5.30 -6.33
C ILE A 238 -1.00 -4.09 -5.43
N VAL A 239 -2.23 -4.00 -4.93
CA VAL A 239 -2.75 -2.91 -4.11
C VAL A 239 -3.09 -3.45 -2.74
N LYS A 240 -2.49 -2.87 -1.71
CA LYS A 240 -2.80 -3.18 -0.31
C LYS A 240 -2.56 -1.94 0.55
N VAL A 241 -3.26 -1.85 1.66
CA VAL A 241 -2.96 -0.88 2.72
C VAL A 241 -1.58 -1.16 3.33
N SER A 242 -0.83 -0.09 3.61
CA SER A 242 0.55 -0.20 4.07
C SER A 242 0.63 -0.60 5.53
N VAL A 243 1.28 -1.74 5.78
CA VAL A 243 1.93 -2.05 7.05
C VAL A 243 3.43 -2.04 6.78
N GLN A 244 4.24 -1.60 7.76
CA GLN A 244 5.62 -1.10 7.61
C GLN A 244 6.65 -2.00 6.89
N HIS A 245 6.28 -3.19 6.40
CA HIS A 245 7.14 -4.08 5.61
C HIS A 245 6.38 -4.74 4.44
N PRO A 246 7.00 -4.91 3.24
CA PRO A 246 6.25 -5.31 2.05
C PRO A 246 5.78 -6.78 2.04
N TRP A 247 6.30 -7.65 2.91
CA TRP A 247 5.93 -9.08 2.97
C TRP A 247 5.96 -9.67 4.40
N ALA A 248 6.27 -8.86 5.41
CA ALA A 248 6.34 -9.32 6.78
C ALA A 248 4.96 -9.12 7.41
N CYS A 249 4.08 -10.06 7.10
CA CYS A 249 2.71 -10.13 7.56
C CYS A 249 2.51 -11.42 8.34
N LEU A 250 1.49 -11.47 9.20
CA LEU A 250 1.06 -12.70 9.85
C LEU A 250 0.69 -13.73 8.77
N GLY A 251 1.56 -14.72 8.54
CA GLY A 251 1.37 -15.76 7.52
C GLY A 251 2.41 -16.88 7.68
N PRO A 252 2.17 -18.08 7.12
CA PRO A 252 3.15 -19.16 7.15
C PRO A 252 4.47 -18.65 6.55
N ARG A 253 5.56 -18.71 7.33
CA ARG A 253 6.92 -18.27 6.92
C ARG A 253 7.35 -18.90 5.59
N ASP A 254 6.74 -20.02 5.22
CA ASP A 254 7.09 -20.80 4.04
C ASP A 254 6.53 -20.23 2.73
N LEU A 255 5.47 -19.41 2.72
CA LEU A 255 4.94 -18.85 1.45
C LEU A 255 5.55 -17.50 1.04
N ALA A 256 6.05 -16.72 2.00
CA ALA A 256 6.89 -15.56 1.67
C ALA A 256 8.19 -15.97 0.95
N LEU A 257 8.57 -17.25 1.08
CA LEU A 257 9.70 -17.89 0.39
C LEU A 257 9.27 -18.84 -0.74
N SER A 258 8.01 -19.32 -0.77
CA SER A 258 7.52 -20.24 -1.82
C SER A 258 6.72 -19.57 -2.93
N VAL A 259 6.32 -18.30 -2.80
CA VAL A 259 6.25 -17.45 -3.99
C VAL A 259 7.71 -17.25 -4.38
N GLN A 260 8.24 -18.20 -5.15
CA GLN A 260 9.46 -17.96 -5.89
C GLN A 260 9.25 -16.61 -6.55
N THR A 261 10.03 -15.60 -6.16
CA THR A 261 10.35 -14.53 -7.11
C THR A 261 10.68 -15.27 -8.40
N PRO A 262 9.89 -15.12 -9.48
CA PRO A 262 10.25 -15.70 -10.75
C PRO A 262 11.69 -15.26 -11.01
N PRO A 263 12.56 -16.15 -11.51
CA PRO A 263 13.95 -15.80 -11.75
C PRO A 263 13.97 -14.43 -12.43
N ALA A 264 14.82 -13.54 -11.93
CA ALA A 264 14.93 -12.13 -12.35
C ALA A 264 15.35 -11.94 -13.83
N SER A 265 15.06 -12.92 -14.68
CA SER A 265 15.26 -12.97 -16.11
C SER A 265 13.90 -13.19 -16.78
N CYS A 266 13.40 -12.11 -17.36
CA CYS A 266 12.20 -11.93 -18.18
C CYS A 266 10.97 -11.38 -17.43
N TYR A 267 10.72 -10.09 -17.72
CA TYR A 267 9.55 -9.28 -17.38
C TYR A 267 9.61 -8.55 -16.04
N CYS A 268 9.72 -7.21 -16.14
CA CYS A 268 9.74 -6.27 -15.03
C CYS A 268 8.45 -6.37 -14.19
N TYR A 269 8.54 -6.89 -12.98
CA TYR A 269 7.58 -6.64 -11.89
C TYR A 269 8.01 -5.36 -11.16
N ASN A 270 7.84 -4.21 -11.80
CA ASN A 270 8.17 -2.92 -11.21
C ASN A 270 6.90 -2.05 -11.20
N LEU A 271 6.06 -2.22 -10.17
CA LEU A 271 5.34 -1.13 -9.51
C LEU A 271 4.60 -1.70 -8.29
N MET A 272 5.29 -1.85 -7.16
CA MET A 272 4.62 -1.84 -5.85
C MET A 272 4.43 -0.37 -5.47
N PHE A 273 3.19 0.09 -5.34
CA PHE A 273 2.93 1.36 -4.67
C PHE A 273 3.02 1.12 -3.17
N GLN A 274 4.22 1.37 -2.65
CA GLN A 274 4.42 1.55 -1.23
C GLN A 274 4.42 3.06 -0.97
N VAL A 275 3.27 3.62 -0.56
CA VAL A 275 3.27 4.95 0.07
C VAL A 275 3.62 4.75 1.53
N THR A 276 4.90 4.59 1.83
CA THR A 276 5.42 4.71 3.19
C THR A 276 5.82 6.16 3.42
N THR A 277 5.23 6.81 4.42
CA THR A 277 5.80 8.05 4.96
C THR A 277 7.01 7.72 5.84
N GLN A 278 8.12 7.27 5.25
CA GLN A 278 9.43 7.20 5.90
C GLN A 278 10.36 8.22 5.25
N HIS A 279 10.79 9.21 6.03
CA HIS A 279 11.98 9.98 5.68
C HIS A 279 12.96 9.96 6.84
N SER A 280 14.16 9.58 6.43
CA SER A 280 15.40 9.38 7.15
C SER A 280 15.78 10.61 7.97
N ALA A 281 16.12 10.37 9.24
CA ALA A 281 16.96 11.29 9.99
C ALA A 281 18.42 11.02 9.61
N HIS A 282 19.07 12.01 9.01
CA HIS A 282 20.53 12.07 8.96
C HIS A 282 21.04 13.27 9.76
N SER A 283 22.28 13.11 10.26
CA SER A 283 23.09 13.94 11.15
C SER A 283 22.84 13.69 12.65
N SER A 284 23.84 13.38 13.50
CA SER A 284 25.30 13.56 13.40
C SER A 284 26.06 12.71 14.45
N PRO A 285 27.41 12.63 14.38
CA PRO A 285 28.20 11.51 14.86
C PRO A 285 28.63 11.66 16.34
N GLN A 286 28.69 10.53 17.06
CA GLN A 286 29.47 10.43 18.29
C GLN A 286 30.73 9.61 18.06
N HIS A 287 31.83 10.21 18.50
CA HIS A 287 33.21 9.73 18.50
C HIS A 287 33.38 8.24 18.80
N CYS A 288 34.14 7.55 17.95
CA CYS A 288 34.98 6.45 18.41
C CYS A 288 36.34 6.52 17.71
N SER A 289 37.41 6.53 18.51
CA SER A 289 38.80 6.70 18.06
C SER A 289 39.44 5.36 17.72
N LYS A 290 40.42 5.42 16.79
CA LYS A 290 41.54 4.50 16.58
C LYS A 290 41.23 3.15 15.89
N HIS A 291 41.51 3.07 14.59
CA HIS A 291 42.69 2.39 14.05
C HIS A 291 42.60 2.27 12.51
N THR A 292 43.60 2.80 11.82
CA THR A 292 44.06 2.47 10.46
C THR A 292 45.59 2.27 10.55
N PRO A 293 46.31 1.62 9.59
CA PRO A 293 46.02 1.63 8.15
C PRO A 293 46.34 0.35 7.35
N SER A 294 45.74 0.23 6.16
CA SER A 294 46.49 -0.07 4.94
C SER A 294 45.66 0.24 3.68
N SER A 295 46.20 1.14 2.86
CA SER A 295 45.91 1.33 1.43
C SER A 295 47.29 1.54 0.77
N PRO A 296 47.51 1.26 -0.54
CA PRO A 296 47.17 2.27 -1.56
C PRO A 296 46.80 1.73 -2.95
N ARG A 297 46.02 2.55 -3.70
CA ARG A 297 46.12 2.93 -5.13
C ARG A 297 44.78 3.63 -5.52
N VAL A 298 44.57 4.94 -5.74
CA VAL A 298 45.23 6.07 -6.47
C VAL A 298 45.23 5.83 -7.99
N TYR A 299 44.64 6.60 -8.95
CA TYR A 299 43.84 7.86 -9.18
C TYR A 299 43.29 7.77 -10.67
N PRO A 300 42.65 8.77 -11.34
CA PRO A 300 42.33 10.16 -10.96
C PRO A 300 40.89 10.69 -11.26
N LEU A 301 40.65 11.86 -10.67
CA LEU A 301 39.57 12.83 -10.86
C LEU A 301 39.55 13.53 -12.24
N LEU A 302 38.36 14.01 -12.62
CA LEU A 302 38.01 15.25 -13.36
C LEU A 302 36.46 15.36 -13.23
N ASP A 303 35.78 16.46 -12.95
CA ASP A 303 36.14 17.86 -12.74
C ASP A 303 34.93 18.50 -12.02
N ALA A 304 35.17 19.44 -11.10
CA ALA A 304 34.13 20.16 -10.39
C ALA A 304 34.37 21.66 -10.56
N GLU A 305 33.49 22.34 -11.29
CA GLU A 305 33.22 23.78 -11.16
C GLU A 305 32.12 24.20 -12.15
N LEU A 306 30.95 24.63 -11.64
CA LEU A 306 30.48 26.01 -11.82
C LEU A 306 29.13 26.27 -11.10
N GLN A 307 29.23 27.10 -10.06
CA GLN A 307 28.36 28.22 -9.67
C GLN A 307 26.87 27.97 -9.32
N THR A 308 26.44 28.04 -8.05
CA THR A 308 26.29 29.22 -7.14
C THR A 308 25.09 30.14 -7.45
N GLN A 309 24.37 30.49 -6.37
CA GLN A 309 23.23 31.44 -6.20
C GLN A 309 21.85 30.77 -6.34
N LEU A 310 20.92 30.78 -5.36
CA LEU A 310 20.56 31.83 -4.39
C LEU A 310 20.18 31.25 -3.02
N ARG A 311 20.65 31.94 -1.97
CA ARG A 311 20.28 31.77 -0.57
C ARG A 311 18.99 32.54 -0.26
N ARG A 312 18.08 31.94 0.50
CA ARG A 312 17.63 32.41 1.81
C ARG A 312 16.88 31.30 2.52
#